data_AF-A0A7C4WLB7-F1
#
_entry.id   AF-A0A7C4WLB7-F1
#
_cell.length_a   1.000
_cell.length_b   1.000
_cell.length_c   1.000
_cell.angle_alpha   90.00
_cell.angle_beta   90.00
_cell.angle_gamma   90.00
#
_symmetry.space_group_name_H-M   'P 1'
#
loop_
_entity.id
_entity.type
_entity.pdbx_description
1 polymer ?
#
loop_
_entity_poly.entity_id
_entity_poly.type
_entity_poly.pdbx_seq_one_letter_code
_entity_poly.pdbx_strand_id
1 'polypeptide(L)'
;MKLQQRGFDEFALIVVAAVIFVGILAFYFTSSLDTYPHLQPREIFLVLLPNEKSSFTIKVLANSSNTSLEVEGEVRNLIFLSESSFSVFGEKEISLKVQAPPTLGTYSGYIKARTNAGEDRIPVKIIVSSFYQLASRTITYPSFTISRYGKENIVDAKYNDYVEKSIFSDKKVRLVLSQVNKEEIEEAYVNIIVSDVKGSGELIVKQNNRILFRGKVNIGELKVPLNVSEFGSVNFIILEATNPSWNIFEKTKYEVFEVKIVVEYKENSQTLNLELGRNEIERFYSLEISSLVQSSYPIPILEIKVNDQIVYRDRIPIAAFRLNITRDIIGERLLLKENNKIKFSLVSEGYIT
;
A
#
# COMPACT_ATOMS: atom_id res chain seq x y z
N MET A 1 36.61 -51.54 -49.52
CA MET A 1 36.41 -50.24 -48.83
C MET A 1 35.13 -50.34 -48.01
N LYS A 2 35.22 -50.52 -46.68
CA LYS A 2 34.06 -50.50 -45.78
C LYS A 2 33.87 -49.07 -45.30
N LEU A 3 32.76 -48.44 -45.69
CA LEU A 3 32.33 -47.14 -45.16
C LEU A 3 31.94 -47.32 -43.69
N GLN A 4 32.73 -46.75 -42.80
CA GLN A 4 32.40 -46.58 -41.38
C GLN A 4 31.24 -45.59 -41.30
N GLN A 5 30.01 -46.08 -41.14
CA GLN A 5 28.89 -45.24 -40.69
C GLN A 5 29.19 -44.82 -39.25
N ARG A 6 29.66 -43.58 -39.07
CA ARG A 6 29.60 -42.90 -37.77
C ARG A 6 28.13 -42.77 -37.41
N GLY A 7 27.65 -43.64 -36.53
CA GLY A 7 26.37 -43.45 -35.87
C GLY A 7 26.44 -42.14 -35.10
N PHE A 8 25.67 -41.15 -35.54
CA PHE A 8 25.44 -39.97 -34.72
C PHE A 8 24.80 -40.43 -33.42
N ASP A 9 25.32 -39.96 -32.29
CA ASP A 9 24.80 -40.26 -30.97
C ASP A 9 23.40 -39.62 -30.83
N GLU A 10 22.36 -40.44 -31.02
CA GLU A 10 20.96 -40.03 -30.99
C GLU A 10 20.60 -39.33 -29.67
N PHE A 11 21.28 -39.68 -28.58
CA PHE A 11 21.07 -39.05 -27.28
C PHE A 11 21.53 -37.60 -27.26
N ALA A 12 22.69 -37.31 -27.87
CA ALA A 12 23.21 -35.94 -27.98
C ALA A 12 22.28 -35.07 -28.84
N LEU A 13 21.68 -35.62 -29.90
CA LEU A 13 20.72 -34.92 -30.76
C LEU A 13 19.46 -34.53 -29.98
N ILE A 14 18.92 -35.45 -29.18
CA ILE A 14 17.72 -35.23 -28.35
C ILE A 14 17.97 -34.14 -27.31
N VAL A 15 19.14 -34.16 -26.65
CA VAL A 15 19.51 -33.14 -25.65
C VAL A 15 19.63 -31.75 -26.29
N VAL A 16 20.28 -31.65 -27.46
CA VAL A 16 20.39 -30.37 -28.18
C VAL A 16 19.01 -29.85 -28.60
N ALA A 17 18.13 -30.72 -29.11
CA ALA A 17 16.76 -30.35 -29.46
C ALA A 17 15.96 -29.86 -28.24
N ALA A 18 16.10 -30.53 -27.08
CA ALA A 18 15.45 -30.12 -25.84
C ALA A 18 15.95 -28.75 -25.34
N VAL A 19 17.25 -28.48 -25.41
CA VAL A 19 17.83 -27.18 -25.03
C VAL A 19 17.34 -26.07 -25.95
N ILE A 20 17.31 -26.30 -27.27
CA ILE A 20 16.76 -25.33 -28.23
C ILE A 20 15.28 -25.07 -27.94
N PHE A 21 14.50 -26.12 -27.68
CA PHE A 21 13.06 -26.00 -27.37
C PHE A 21 12.80 -25.23 -26.07
N VAL A 22 13.57 -25.51 -25.01
CA VAL A 22 13.52 -24.74 -23.75
C VAL A 22 13.92 -23.28 -23.99
N GLY A 23 14.93 -23.02 -24.81
CA GLY A 23 15.33 -21.66 -25.19
C GLY A 23 14.21 -20.91 -25.93
N ILE A 24 13.52 -21.56 -26.87
CA ILE A 24 12.38 -20.99 -27.60
C ILE A 24 11.20 -20.75 -26.65
N LEU A 25 10.86 -21.70 -25.77
CA LEU A 25 9.78 -21.53 -24.79
C LEU A 25 10.10 -20.40 -23.82
N ALA A 26 11.33 -20.33 -23.31
CA ALA A 26 11.75 -19.25 -22.42
C ALA A 26 11.62 -17.88 -23.12
N PHE A 27 11.98 -17.76 -24.39
CA PHE A 27 11.82 -16.52 -25.16
C PHE A 27 10.34 -16.17 -25.40
N TYR A 28 9.51 -17.16 -25.69
CA TYR A 28 8.08 -16.97 -25.96
C TYR A 28 7.29 -16.61 -24.68
N PHE A 29 7.66 -17.20 -23.53
CA PHE A 29 6.99 -16.94 -22.25
C PHE A 29 7.54 -15.73 -21.49
N THR A 30 8.75 -15.25 -21.79
CA THR A 30 9.31 -14.02 -21.18
C THR A 30 8.89 -12.74 -21.91
N SER A 31 8.26 -12.86 -23.07
CA SER A 31 7.63 -11.74 -23.78
C SER A 31 6.39 -11.30 -23.00
N SER A 32 6.56 -10.35 -22.06
CA SER A 32 5.43 -9.77 -21.33
C SER A 32 4.42 -9.23 -22.35
N LEU A 33 3.16 -9.69 -22.29
CA LEU A 33 2.09 -9.16 -23.13
C LEU A 33 2.02 -7.64 -22.94
N ASP A 34 2.15 -6.91 -24.04
CA ASP A 34 2.00 -5.46 -24.03
C ASP A 34 0.61 -5.11 -23.50
N THR A 35 0.54 -4.22 -22.51
CA THR A 35 -0.76 -3.74 -22.00
C THR A 35 -1.11 -2.38 -22.60
N TYR A 36 -2.42 -2.12 -22.67
CA TYR A 36 -2.95 -0.82 -23.05
C TYR A 36 -2.45 0.25 -22.05
N PRO A 37 -1.94 1.39 -22.52
CA PRO A 37 -1.41 2.42 -21.62
C PRO A 37 -2.56 3.11 -20.89
N HIS A 38 -2.36 3.40 -19.61
CA HIS A 38 -3.26 4.27 -18.86
C HIS A 38 -2.53 5.50 -18.34
N LEU A 39 -3.07 6.67 -18.66
CA LEU A 39 -2.47 7.94 -18.27
C LEU A 39 -3.17 8.57 -17.06
N GLN A 40 -2.37 9.12 -16.15
CA GLN A 40 -2.84 9.93 -15.02
C GLN A 40 -2.01 11.23 -14.92
N PRO A 41 -2.63 12.39 -14.65
CA PRO A 41 -4.07 12.61 -14.42
C PRO A 41 -4.90 12.45 -15.70
N ARG A 42 -6.24 12.43 -15.58
CA ARG A 42 -7.16 12.30 -16.74
C ARG A 42 -7.39 13.60 -17.51
N GLU A 43 -7.01 14.74 -16.94
CA GLU A 43 -7.03 16.04 -17.58
C GLU A 43 -5.94 16.91 -16.97
N ILE A 44 -5.38 17.84 -17.75
CA ILE A 44 -4.40 18.81 -17.28
C ILE A 44 -4.89 20.20 -17.63
N PHE A 45 -4.94 21.05 -16.62
CA PHE A 45 -5.38 22.42 -16.75
C PHE A 45 -4.34 23.35 -16.10
N LEU A 46 -3.84 24.35 -16.82
CA LEU A 46 -2.79 25.27 -16.36
C LEU A 46 -3.11 26.73 -16.70
N VAL A 47 -2.82 27.65 -15.79
CA VAL A 47 -2.85 29.10 -16.05
C VAL A 47 -1.49 29.73 -15.79
N LEU A 48 -0.94 30.37 -16.80
CA LEU A 48 0.43 30.90 -16.80
C LEU A 48 0.44 32.39 -17.16
N LEU A 49 1.44 33.12 -16.68
CA LEU A 49 1.78 34.45 -17.18
C LEU A 49 2.55 34.34 -18.51
N PRO A 50 2.58 35.40 -19.33
CA PRO A 50 3.43 35.47 -20.52
C PRO A 50 4.88 35.10 -20.21
N ASN A 51 5.45 34.17 -20.98
CA ASN A 51 6.82 33.65 -20.81
C ASN A 51 7.09 32.88 -19.50
N GLU A 52 6.07 32.59 -18.69
CA GLU A 52 6.26 31.78 -17.50
C GLU A 52 6.66 30.34 -17.87
N LYS A 53 7.54 29.76 -17.05
CA LYS A 53 7.90 28.34 -17.12
C LYS A 53 7.29 27.60 -15.94
N SER A 54 6.68 26.46 -16.21
CA SER A 54 6.15 25.54 -15.20
C SER A 54 6.60 24.13 -15.52
N SER A 55 6.48 23.24 -14.55
CA SER A 55 6.56 21.80 -14.77
C SER A 55 5.32 21.13 -14.19
N PHE A 56 5.10 19.87 -14.57
CA PHE A 56 4.21 18.93 -13.93
C PHE A 56 4.62 17.50 -14.33
N THR A 57 4.13 16.49 -13.60
CA THR A 57 4.42 15.09 -13.87
C THR A 57 3.16 14.35 -14.29
N ILE A 58 3.30 13.38 -15.20
CA ILE A 58 2.25 12.41 -15.52
C ILE A 58 2.72 10.99 -15.16
N LYS A 59 1.79 10.11 -14.81
CA LYS A 59 2.03 8.69 -14.63
C LYS A 59 1.53 7.94 -15.87
N VAL A 60 2.37 7.02 -16.34
CA VAL A 60 2.06 6.08 -17.40
C VAL A 60 2.03 4.68 -16.77
N LEU A 61 0.86 4.05 -16.81
CA LEU A 61 0.63 2.70 -16.30
C LEU A 61 0.54 1.75 -17.48
N ALA A 62 1.56 0.91 -17.67
CA ALA A 62 1.64 -0.05 -18.77
C ALA A 62 2.70 -1.13 -18.48
N ASN A 63 2.63 -2.24 -19.20
CA ASN A 63 3.71 -3.20 -19.36
C ASN A 63 4.07 -3.20 -20.84
N SER A 64 5.07 -2.41 -21.24
CA SER A 64 5.53 -2.38 -22.62
C SER A 64 6.97 -1.93 -22.73
N SER A 65 7.73 -2.60 -23.60
CA SER A 65 9.11 -2.20 -23.91
C SER A 65 9.19 -0.96 -24.80
N ASN A 66 8.13 -0.67 -25.56
CA ASN A 66 8.07 0.39 -26.57
C ASN A 66 6.87 1.32 -26.33
N THR A 67 6.94 2.15 -25.29
CA THR A 67 5.97 3.22 -25.07
C THR A 67 6.48 4.51 -25.72
N SER A 68 5.63 5.20 -26.46
CA SER A 68 5.92 6.54 -27.00
C SER A 68 4.95 7.58 -26.46
N LEU A 69 5.45 8.77 -26.15
CA LEU A 69 4.68 9.91 -25.65
C LEU A 69 4.79 11.08 -26.63
N GLU A 70 3.65 11.61 -27.06
CA GLU A 70 3.54 12.69 -28.04
C GLU A 70 2.61 13.79 -27.55
N VAL A 71 2.89 15.04 -27.94
CA VAL A 71 2.03 16.20 -27.66
C VAL A 71 1.42 16.69 -28.96
N GLU A 72 0.10 16.86 -28.98
CA GLU A 72 -0.69 17.28 -30.13
C GLU A 72 -1.52 18.53 -29.84
N GLY A 73 -1.94 19.24 -30.90
CA GLY A 73 -2.73 20.46 -30.81
C GLY A 73 -1.89 21.73 -30.63
N GLU A 74 -2.51 22.79 -30.14
CA GLU A 74 -1.90 24.12 -29.98
C GLU A 74 -0.80 24.12 -28.90
N VAL A 75 -0.90 23.18 -27.95
CA VAL A 75 0.06 23.03 -26.84
C VAL A 75 1.35 22.30 -27.25
N ARG A 76 1.44 21.76 -28.47
CA ARG A 76 2.61 20.99 -28.95
C ARG A 76 3.93 21.74 -28.81
N ASN A 77 3.93 23.04 -29.08
CA ASN A 77 5.14 23.88 -28.99
C ASN A 77 5.34 24.49 -27.60
N LEU A 78 4.41 24.24 -26.67
CA LEU A 78 4.43 24.79 -25.32
C LEU A 78 4.91 23.77 -24.29
N ILE A 79 4.80 22.48 -24.59
CA ILE A 79 5.11 21.38 -23.68
C ILE A 79 6.34 20.62 -24.19
N PHE A 80 7.32 20.46 -23.32
CA PHE A 80 8.56 19.75 -23.56
C PHE A 80 8.62 18.51 -22.66
N LEU A 81 8.69 17.34 -23.29
CA LEU A 81 8.79 16.05 -22.60
C LEU A 81 10.23 15.80 -22.16
N SER A 82 10.43 15.26 -20.95
CA SER A 82 11.76 14.78 -20.55
C SER A 82 12.22 13.58 -21.40
N GLU A 83 11.27 12.73 -21.79
CA GLU A 83 11.47 11.53 -22.60
C GLU A 83 10.26 11.32 -23.54
N SER A 84 10.52 11.00 -24.80
CA SER A 84 9.47 10.73 -25.81
C SER A 84 9.28 9.25 -26.13
N SER A 85 10.25 8.40 -25.77
CA SER A 85 10.17 6.94 -25.91
C SER A 85 10.86 6.26 -24.74
N PHE A 86 10.20 5.25 -24.16
CA PHE A 86 10.67 4.54 -22.98
C PHE A 86 9.97 3.19 -22.79
N SER A 87 10.56 2.33 -21.96
CA SER A 87 9.90 1.13 -21.45
C SER A 87 9.18 1.42 -20.12
N VAL A 88 8.03 0.79 -19.90
CA VAL A 88 7.25 0.85 -18.66
C VAL A 88 6.93 -0.58 -18.24
N PHE A 89 7.19 -0.92 -16.98
CA PHE A 89 6.80 -2.20 -16.39
C PHE A 89 6.06 -1.89 -15.08
N GLY A 90 4.74 -1.80 -15.15
CA GLY A 90 3.86 -1.36 -14.08
C GLY A 90 3.54 0.12 -14.18
N GLU A 91 4.43 0.96 -13.66
CA GLU A 91 4.23 2.42 -13.57
C GLU A 91 5.53 3.17 -13.89
N LYS A 92 5.41 4.28 -14.62
CA LYS A 92 6.51 5.23 -14.82
C LYS A 92 6.01 6.66 -14.75
N GLU A 93 6.71 7.49 -13.98
CA GLU A 93 6.49 8.93 -13.90
C GLU A 93 7.35 9.66 -14.95
N ILE A 94 6.74 10.58 -15.69
CA ILE A 94 7.39 11.39 -16.72
C ILE A 94 7.17 12.87 -16.36
N SER A 95 8.27 13.64 -16.31
CA SER A 95 8.22 15.08 -16.05
C SER A 95 8.08 15.86 -17.36
N LEU A 96 7.18 16.84 -17.38
CA LEU A 96 6.95 17.72 -18.51
C LEU A 96 7.24 19.16 -18.08
N LYS A 97 7.90 19.90 -18.97
CA LYS A 97 8.13 21.34 -18.80
C LYS A 97 7.20 22.09 -19.74
N VAL A 98 6.57 23.14 -19.24
CA VAL A 98 5.70 24.03 -20.01
C VAL A 98 6.35 25.40 -20.08
N GLN A 99 6.37 26.00 -21.27
CA GLN A 99 6.73 27.39 -21.46
C GLN A 99 5.56 28.13 -22.10
N ALA A 100 4.98 29.07 -21.36
CA ALA A 100 3.91 29.91 -21.89
C ALA A 100 4.45 30.83 -22.99
N PRO A 101 3.71 31.03 -24.09
CA PRO A 101 4.04 32.03 -25.09
C PRO A 101 3.87 33.46 -24.51
N PRO A 102 4.41 34.49 -25.17
CA PRO A 102 4.20 35.88 -24.77
C PRO A 102 2.78 36.37 -25.05
N THR A 103 2.05 35.71 -25.94
CA THR A 103 0.69 36.06 -26.35
C THR A 103 -0.34 35.51 -25.36
N LEU A 104 -1.31 36.36 -25.01
CA LEU A 104 -2.46 35.95 -24.20
C LEU A 104 -3.40 35.06 -25.02
N GLY A 105 -4.02 34.08 -24.37
CA GLY A 105 -4.93 33.17 -25.06
C GLY A 105 -5.18 31.87 -24.31
N THR A 106 -6.03 31.02 -24.89
CA THR A 106 -6.22 29.64 -24.44
C THR A 106 -5.65 28.72 -25.51
N TYR A 107 -4.81 27.78 -25.10
CA TYR A 107 -4.14 26.80 -25.94
C TYR A 107 -4.60 25.42 -25.52
N SER A 108 -5.17 24.65 -26.45
CA SER A 108 -5.71 23.32 -26.16
C SER A 108 -5.06 22.23 -27.00
N GLY A 109 -4.98 21.02 -26.44
CA GLY A 109 -4.48 19.85 -27.16
C GLY A 109 -4.47 18.60 -26.30
N TYR A 110 -3.59 17.65 -26.63
CA TYR A 110 -3.55 16.35 -25.96
C TYR A 110 -2.11 15.88 -25.75
N ILE A 111 -1.89 15.18 -24.64
CA ILE A 111 -0.73 14.30 -24.47
C ILE A 111 -1.19 12.88 -24.74
N LYS A 112 -0.54 12.18 -25.66
CA LYS A 112 -0.90 10.85 -26.13
C LYS A 112 0.20 9.86 -25.83
N ALA A 113 -0.14 8.76 -25.17
CA ALA A 113 0.76 7.64 -24.99
C ALA A 113 0.32 6.48 -25.87
N ARG A 114 1.27 5.83 -26.53
CA ARG A 114 1.04 4.71 -27.43
C ARG A 114 1.94 3.54 -27.06
N THR A 115 1.37 2.34 -27.05
CA THR A 115 2.05 1.05 -27.00
C THR A 115 1.58 0.20 -28.18
N ASN A 116 2.10 -1.02 -28.34
CA ASN A 116 1.59 -1.94 -29.36
C ASN A 116 0.14 -2.40 -29.09
N ALA A 117 -0.32 -2.30 -27.84
CA ALA A 117 -1.66 -2.71 -27.42
C ALA A 117 -2.72 -1.61 -27.63
N GLY A 118 -2.31 -0.36 -27.86
CA GLY A 118 -3.23 0.76 -28.12
C GLY A 118 -2.68 2.13 -27.71
N GLU A 119 -3.57 3.11 -27.63
CA GLU A 119 -3.23 4.49 -27.24
C GLU A 119 -4.25 5.10 -26.27
N ASP A 120 -3.77 5.88 -25.30
CA ASP A 120 -4.56 6.66 -24.34
C ASP A 120 -4.14 8.14 -24.43
N ARG A 121 -5.05 9.05 -24.05
CA ARG A 121 -4.88 10.50 -24.24
C ARG A 121 -5.31 11.29 -23.02
N ILE A 122 -4.54 12.29 -22.65
CA ILE A 122 -4.90 13.31 -21.65
C ILE A 122 -5.19 14.63 -22.36
N PRO A 123 -6.41 15.20 -22.28
CA PRO A 123 -6.66 16.57 -22.70
C PRO A 123 -5.87 17.56 -21.85
N VAL A 124 -5.26 18.55 -22.53
CA VAL A 124 -4.48 19.62 -21.91
C VAL A 124 -5.04 20.98 -22.34
N LYS A 125 -5.28 21.87 -21.37
CA LYS A 125 -5.67 23.26 -21.59
C LYS A 125 -4.73 24.20 -20.83
N ILE A 126 -4.07 25.10 -21.57
CA ILE A 126 -3.16 26.12 -21.01
C ILE A 126 -3.75 27.50 -21.30
N ILE A 127 -3.99 28.30 -20.26
CA ILE A 127 -4.44 29.68 -20.38
C ILE A 127 -3.29 30.63 -20.07
N VAL A 128 -2.99 31.56 -20.97
CA VAL A 128 -2.00 32.62 -20.75
C VAL A 128 -2.73 33.93 -20.49
N SER A 129 -2.56 34.50 -19.30
CA SER A 129 -3.28 35.69 -18.82
C SER A 129 -2.31 36.80 -18.38
N SER A 130 -2.70 38.06 -18.55
CA SER A 130 -1.90 39.24 -18.15
C SER A 130 -1.74 39.41 -16.65
N PHE A 131 -2.58 38.75 -15.85
CA PHE A 131 -2.52 38.74 -14.40
C PHE A 131 -3.15 37.46 -13.88
N TYR A 132 -2.71 37.01 -12.71
CA TYR A 132 -3.45 36.00 -11.99
C TYR A 132 -4.64 36.66 -11.30
N GLN A 133 -5.86 36.23 -11.62
CA GLN A 133 -6.94 36.35 -10.65
C GLN A 133 -6.74 35.17 -9.73
N LEU A 134 -6.33 35.41 -8.49
CA LEU A 134 -5.97 34.35 -7.55
C LEU A 134 -7.22 33.94 -6.77
N ALA A 135 -7.67 32.71 -6.96
CA ALA A 135 -8.67 32.05 -6.15
C ALA A 135 -7.98 31.32 -5.00
N SER A 136 -8.39 31.63 -3.77
CA SER A 136 -7.95 30.93 -2.57
C SER A 136 -9.15 30.24 -1.94
N ARG A 137 -8.96 28.99 -1.52
CA ARG A 137 -10.01 28.23 -0.83
C ARG A 137 -9.53 27.89 0.57
N THR A 138 -10.36 28.17 1.57
CA THR A 138 -10.14 27.68 2.93
C THR A 138 -11.11 26.56 3.23
N ILE A 139 -10.57 25.45 3.74
CA ILE A 139 -11.34 24.34 4.26
C ILE A 139 -11.01 24.23 5.74
N THR A 140 -12.02 24.44 6.57
CA THR A 140 -11.96 24.06 7.98
C THR A 140 -12.45 22.64 8.09
N TYR A 141 -11.55 21.73 8.41
CA TYR A 141 -11.87 20.33 8.53
C TYR A 141 -12.33 20.02 9.95
N PRO A 142 -13.52 19.42 10.14
CA PRO A 142 -13.96 18.99 11.47
C PRO A 142 -12.97 17.98 12.05
N SER A 143 -13.01 17.79 13.37
CA SER A 143 -12.22 16.78 14.08
C SER A 143 -12.34 15.42 13.38
N PHE A 144 -11.20 14.76 13.17
CA PHE A 144 -11.12 13.54 12.38
C PHE A 144 -10.11 12.58 12.99
N THR A 145 -10.43 11.30 12.93
CA THR A 145 -9.54 10.26 13.44
C THR A 145 -8.81 9.58 12.29
N ILE A 146 -7.49 9.59 12.33
CA ILE A 146 -6.63 8.75 11.49
C ILE A 146 -5.67 7.96 12.38
N SER A 147 -5.44 6.71 12.02
CA SER A 147 -4.58 5.81 12.78
C SER A 147 -3.82 4.89 11.84
N ARG A 148 -2.60 4.59 12.27
CA ARG A 148 -1.77 3.55 11.68
C ARG A 148 -1.09 2.87 12.84
N TYR A 149 -1.44 1.63 13.07
CA TYR A 149 -0.74 0.81 14.04
C TYR A 149 0.28 -0.03 13.28
N GLY A 150 1.36 -0.43 13.95
CA GLY A 150 2.30 -1.38 13.36
C GLY A 150 1.59 -2.64 12.90
N LYS A 151 2.19 -3.37 11.94
CA LYS A 151 1.60 -4.60 11.40
C LYS A 151 1.23 -5.59 12.49
N GLU A 152 2.03 -5.67 13.55
CA GLU A 152 1.82 -6.60 14.66
C GLU A 152 1.94 -5.86 16.00
N ASN A 153 0.88 -5.88 16.80
CA ASN A 153 0.90 -5.37 18.17
C ASN A 153 0.80 -6.54 19.15
N ILE A 154 1.80 -6.68 20.02
CA ILE A 154 1.80 -7.70 21.06
C ILE A 154 1.01 -7.18 22.25
N VAL A 155 -0.14 -7.80 22.55
CA VAL A 155 -1.03 -7.30 23.61
C VAL A 155 -0.78 -7.98 24.95
N ASP A 156 -0.42 -9.27 24.93
CA ASP A 156 0.02 -10.01 26.11
C ASP A 156 1.02 -11.09 25.67
N ALA A 157 1.97 -11.40 26.55
CA ALA A 157 3.00 -12.40 26.29
C ALA A 157 3.45 -13.09 27.58
N LYS A 158 3.79 -14.37 27.44
CA LYS A 158 4.46 -15.19 28.47
C LYS A 158 5.69 -15.84 27.86
N TYR A 159 6.75 -15.96 28.66
CA TYR A 159 8.03 -16.50 28.25
C TYR A 159 8.46 -17.60 29.21
N ASN A 160 9.09 -18.65 28.67
CA ASN A 160 9.63 -19.78 29.42
C ASN A 160 8.62 -20.39 30.40
N ASP A 161 7.41 -20.67 29.92
CA ASP A 161 6.34 -21.29 30.70
C ASP A 161 6.07 -22.72 30.19
N TYR A 162 5.11 -23.42 30.78
CA TYR A 162 4.71 -24.73 30.31
C TYR A 162 3.25 -25.03 30.62
N VAL A 163 2.65 -25.86 29.77
CA VAL A 163 1.36 -26.49 30.04
C VAL A 163 1.55 -27.95 30.36
N GLU A 164 0.80 -28.47 31.32
CA GLU A 164 0.98 -29.82 31.82
C GLU A 164 -0.35 -30.44 32.22
N LYS A 165 -0.54 -31.71 31.83
CA LYS A 165 -1.64 -32.53 32.30
C LYS A 165 -1.12 -33.88 32.79
N SER A 166 -1.53 -34.25 33.99
CA SER A 166 -1.29 -35.54 34.63
C SER A 166 -2.36 -35.79 35.70
N ILE A 167 -2.30 -36.93 36.39
CA ILE A 167 -3.20 -37.21 37.52
C ILE A 167 -2.95 -36.31 38.74
N PHE A 168 -1.79 -35.67 38.85
CA PHE A 168 -1.41 -34.84 40.00
C PHE A 168 -1.29 -33.35 39.68
N SER A 169 -1.38 -32.98 38.40
CA SER A 169 -1.07 -31.62 37.93
C SER A 169 -1.90 -31.29 36.69
N ASP A 170 -2.53 -30.12 36.70
CA ASP A 170 -3.24 -29.51 35.58
C ASP A 170 -2.82 -28.05 35.49
N LYS A 171 -1.68 -27.81 34.85
CA LYS A 171 -1.13 -26.47 34.66
C LYS A 171 -1.54 -25.94 33.29
N LYS A 172 -2.15 -24.75 33.32
CA LYS A 172 -2.61 -24.03 32.12
C LYS A 172 -1.88 -22.70 32.03
N VAL A 173 -1.66 -22.23 30.81
CA VAL A 173 -1.19 -20.87 30.55
C VAL A 173 -2.39 -20.04 30.15
N ARG A 174 -2.54 -18.87 30.77
CA ARG A 174 -3.64 -17.93 30.50
C ARG A 174 -3.05 -16.59 30.06
N LEU A 175 -3.48 -16.12 28.90
CA LEU A 175 -3.23 -14.77 28.42
C LEU A 175 -4.52 -13.97 28.46
N VAL A 176 -4.41 -12.67 28.70
CA VAL A 176 -5.54 -11.75 28.86
C VAL A 176 -5.45 -10.66 27.81
N LEU A 177 -6.54 -10.50 27.06
CA LEU A 177 -6.71 -9.44 26.08
C LEU A 177 -7.81 -8.50 26.57
N SER A 178 -7.42 -7.32 27.07
CA SER A 178 -8.35 -6.32 27.60
C SER A 178 -8.30 -5.02 26.81
N GLN A 179 -9.43 -4.30 26.76
CA GLN A 179 -9.52 -2.94 26.18
C GLN A 179 -9.20 -2.84 24.68
N VAL A 180 -9.43 -3.91 23.92
CA VAL A 180 -9.23 -3.86 22.47
C VAL A 180 -10.52 -3.51 21.75
N ASN A 181 -10.50 -2.47 20.92
CA ASN A 181 -11.62 -2.13 20.06
C ASN A 181 -11.65 -3.08 18.86
N LYS A 182 -12.54 -4.07 18.88
CA LYS A 182 -12.67 -5.07 17.80
C LYS A 182 -12.99 -4.47 16.42
N GLU A 183 -13.55 -3.26 16.37
CA GLU A 183 -13.87 -2.59 15.11
C GLU A 183 -12.61 -2.14 14.37
N GLU A 184 -11.55 -1.85 15.13
CA GLU A 184 -10.23 -1.44 14.64
C GLU A 184 -9.33 -2.63 14.31
N ILE A 185 -9.71 -3.86 14.68
CA ILE A 185 -8.88 -5.05 14.43
C ILE A 185 -9.14 -5.57 13.01
N GLU A 186 -8.06 -5.81 12.28
CA GLU A 186 -8.06 -6.51 10.99
C GLU A 186 -7.91 -8.02 11.21
N GLU A 187 -6.87 -8.43 11.95
CA GLU A 187 -6.57 -9.82 12.27
C GLU A 187 -6.08 -9.95 13.72
N ALA A 188 -6.29 -11.12 14.34
CA ALA A 188 -5.69 -11.44 15.62
C ALA A 188 -5.35 -12.92 15.67
N TYR A 189 -4.21 -13.26 16.27
CA TYR A 189 -3.77 -14.64 16.42
C TYR A 189 -2.92 -14.83 17.67
N VAL A 190 -2.81 -16.08 18.11
CA VAL A 190 -1.91 -16.49 19.18
C VAL A 190 -0.71 -17.15 18.53
N ASN A 191 0.48 -16.63 18.81
CA ASN A 191 1.72 -17.24 18.37
C ASN A 191 2.35 -18.01 19.53
N ILE A 192 2.64 -19.28 19.35
CA ILE A 192 3.17 -20.20 20.36
C ILE A 192 4.47 -20.80 19.83
N ILE A 193 5.56 -20.63 20.57
CA ILE A 193 6.85 -21.25 20.31
C ILE A 193 7.08 -22.36 21.32
N VAL A 194 6.99 -23.61 20.86
CA VAL A 194 7.19 -24.81 21.68
C VAL A 194 8.66 -25.23 21.59
N SER A 195 9.32 -25.39 22.74
CA SER A 195 10.73 -25.79 22.82
C SER A 195 10.94 -27.27 23.08
N ASP A 196 10.00 -27.93 23.76
CA ASP A 196 10.05 -29.37 24.05
C ASP A 196 8.65 -29.94 24.28
N VAL A 197 8.46 -31.22 23.97
CA VAL A 197 7.18 -31.94 24.10
C VAL A 197 7.41 -33.31 24.73
N LYS A 198 6.66 -33.61 25.80
CA LYS A 198 6.69 -34.90 26.50
C LYS A 198 5.28 -35.48 26.61
N GLY A 199 5.18 -36.80 26.42
CA GLY A 199 3.91 -37.52 26.46
C GLY A 199 3.14 -37.46 25.14
N SER A 200 2.02 -38.19 25.09
CA SER A 200 1.25 -38.43 23.87
C SER A 200 -0.06 -37.64 23.76
N GLY A 201 -0.36 -36.78 24.73
CA GLY A 201 -1.54 -35.91 24.72
C GLY A 201 -1.44 -34.73 23.75
N GLU A 202 -2.54 -34.03 23.57
CA GLU A 202 -2.70 -32.93 22.61
C GLU A 202 -2.60 -31.56 23.30
N LEU A 203 -2.14 -30.55 22.57
CA LEU A 203 -2.28 -29.16 22.97
C LEU A 203 -3.68 -28.66 22.57
N ILE A 204 -4.35 -27.97 23.48
CA ILE A 204 -5.60 -27.28 23.24
C ILE A 204 -5.39 -25.78 23.43
N VAL A 205 -5.85 -24.99 22.46
CA VAL A 205 -5.94 -23.53 22.56
C VAL A 205 -7.41 -23.14 22.58
N LYS A 206 -7.81 -22.39 23.61
CA LYS A 206 -9.17 -21.88 23.80
C LYS A 206 -9.20 -20.36 23.79
N GLN A 207 -10.23 -19.79 23.19
CA GLN A 207 -10.63 -18.39 23.35
C GLN A 207 -11.98 -18.37 24.06
N ASN A 208 -12.07 -17.69 25.20
CA ASN A 208 -13.32 -17.55 25.96
C ASN A 208 -14.04 -18.90 26.18
N ASN A 209 -13.26 -19.94 26.54
CA ASN A 209 -13.67 -21.34 26.69
C ASN A 209 -14.06 -22.10 25.41
N ARG A 210 -14.12 -21.46 24.25
CA ARG A 210 -14.31 -22.12 22.95
C ARG A 210 -12.97 -22.64 22.43
N ILE A 211 -12.93 -23.90 21.99
CA ILE A 211 -11.73 -24.51 21.42
C ILE A 211 -11.50 -23.95 20.01
N LEU A 212 -10.33 -23.36 19.79
CA LEU A 212 -9.87 -22.89 18.48
C LEU A 212 -8.95 -23.91 17.82
N PHE A 213 -8.13 -24.59 18.62
CA PHE A 213 -7.20 -25.60 18.17
C PHE A 213 -7.16 -26.77 19.14
N ARG A 214 -7.06 -27.98 18.59
CA ARG A 214 -6.77 -29.21 19.32
C ARG A 214 -5.95 -30.11 18.41
N GLY A 215 -4.76 -30.48 18.85
CA GLY A 215 -3.93 -31.43 18.12
C GLY A 215 -2.55 -31.62 18.74
N LYS A 216 -1.79 -32.59 18.20
CA LYS A 216 -0.38 -32.75 18.54
C LYS A 216 0.45 -31.68 17.84
N VAL A 217 1.39 -31.10 18.58
CA VAL A 217 2.25 -30.02 18.11
C VAL A 217 3.69 -30.49 18.26
N ASN A 218 4.52 -30.24 17.26
CA ASN A 218 5.95 -30.50 17.31
C ASN A 218 6.70 -29.28 17.87
N ILE A 219 7.99 -29.44 18.16
CA ILE A 219 8.87 -28.30 18.48
C ILE A 219 8.84 -27.32 17.30
N GLY A 220 8.69 -26.02 17.61
CA GLY A 220 8.61 -24.96 16.60
C GLY A 220 7.49 -23.95 16.86
N GLU A 221 7.16 -23.19 15.82
CA GLU A 221 6.13 -22.15 15.84
C GLU A 221 4.76 -22.70 15.46
N LEU A 222 3.73 -22.32 16.23
CA LEU A 222 2.33 -22.57 15.95
C LEU A 222 1.56 -21.25 16.04
N LYS A 223 0.97 -20.83 14.92
CA LYS A 223 0.04 -19.70 14.87
C LYS A 223 -1.41 -20.20 14.86
N VAL A 224 -2.21 -19.74 15.82
CA VAL A 224 -3.64 -20.07 15.93
C VAL A 224 -4.48 -18.81 15.76
N PRO A 225 -5.31 -18.69 14.70
CA PRO A 225 -6.12 -17.50 14.48
C PRO A 225 -7.19 -17.37 15.58
N LEU A 226 -7.40 -16.14 16.04
CA LEU A 226 -8.44 -15.78 17.01
C LEU A 226 -9.70 -15.30 16.28
N ASN A 227 -10.87 -15.59 16.84
CA ASN A 227 -12.12 -15.07 16.29
C ASN A 227 -12.40 -13.66 16.83
N VAL A 228 -12.04 -12.63 16.05
CA VAL A 228 -12.24 -11.21 16.38
C VAL A 228 -13.71 -10.87 16.66
N SER A 229 -14.65 -11.55 15.99
CA SER A 229 -16.09 -11.32 16.20
C SER A 229 -16.57 -11.69 17.61
N GLU A 230 -15.85 -12.58 18.29
CA GLU A 230 -16.10 -13.03 19.66
C GLU A 230 -15.38 -12.19 20.72
N PHE A 231 -14.68 -11.12 20.32
CA PHE A 231 -14.00 -10.26 21.29
C PHE A 231 -15.03 -9.45 22.10
N GLY A 232 -15.01 -9.67 23.42
CA GLY A 232 -15.66 -8.82 24.41
C GLY A 232 -14.69 -7.79 25.01
N SER A 233 -15.11 -7.09 26.07
CA SER A 233 -14.28 -6.11 26.77
C SER A 233 -13.01 -6.74 27.41
N VAL A 234 -13.10 -8.01 27.76
CA VAL A 234 -12.00 -8.85 28.26
C VAL A 234 -12.12 -10.22 27.62
N ASN A 235 -11.02 -10.72 27.05
CA ASN A 235 -10.95 -12.03 26.44
C ASN A 235 -9.83 -12.85 27.08
N PHE A 236 -10.05 -14.15 27.18
CA PHE A 236 -9.09 -15.08 27.76
C PHE A 236 -8.67 -16.10 26.73
N ILE A 237 -7.36 -16.16 26.49
CA ILE A 237 -6.74 -17.23 25.74
C ILE A 237 -6.14 -18.22 26.72
N ILE A 238 -6.52 -19.48 26.63
CA ILE A 238 -6.06 -20.54 27.54
C ILE A 238 -5.40 -21.64 26.72
N LEU A 239 -4.16 -21.96 27.08
CA LEU A 239 -3.44 -23.13 26.60
C LEU A 239 -3.52 -24.22 27.68
N GLU A 240 -3.90 -25.42 27.29
CA GLU A 240 -3.96 -26.58 28.17
C GLU A 240 -3.53 -27.86 27.42
N ALA A 241 -3.06 -28.86 28.16
CA ALA A 241 -2.73 -30.17 27.60
C ALA A 241 -3.83 -31.20 27.92
N THR A 242 -4.00 -32.20 27.06
CA THR A 242 -4.83 -33.39 27.35
C THR A 242 -3.98 -34.59 27.75
N ASN A 243 -4.63 -35.60 28.31
CA ASN A 243 -4.08 -36.94 28.40
C ASN A 243 -4.70 -37.81 27.29
N PRO A 244 -3.94 -38.77 26.73
CA PRO A 244 -4.50 -39.77 25.82
C PRO A 244 -5.64 -40.53 26.50
N SER A 245 -6.73 -40.79 25.76
CA SER A 245 -7.97 -41.37 26.32
C SER A 245 -7.80 -42.73 27.02
N TRP A 246 -6.74 -43.47 26.67
CA TRP A 246 -6.47 -44.80 27.19
C TRP A 246 -5.35 -44.84 28.25
N ASN A 247 -4.64 -43.72 28.48
CA ASN A 247 -3.50 -43.69 29.39
C ASN A 247 -3.54 -42.45 30.29
N ILE A 248 -4.47 -42.45 31.26
CA ILE A 248 -4.66 -41.34 32.21
C ILE A 248 -3.41 -41.08 33.09
N PHE A 249 -2.55 -42.08 33.25
CA PHE A 249 -1.31 -42.00 34.03
C PHE A 249 -0.16 -41.34 33.28
N GLU A 250 -0.27 -41.20 31.96
CA GLU A 250 0.74 -40.51 31.17
C GLU A 250 0.73 -39.02 31.47
N LYS A 251 1.93 -38.47 31.68
CA LYS A 251 2.12 -37.03 31.84
C LYS A 251 2.37 -36.41 30.47
N THR A 252 1.48 -35.52 30.05
CA THR A 252 1.68 -34.66 28.87
C THR A 252 2.21 -33.31 29.32
N LYS A 253 3.32 -32.86 28.73
CA LYS A 253 3.93 -31.55 29.00
C LYS A 253 4.39 -30.91 27.70
N TYR A 254 4.04 -29.65 27.50
CA TYR A 254 4.61 -28.81 26.44
C TYR A 254 5.39 -27.67 27.12
N GLU A 255 6.70 -27.62 26.87
CA GLU A 255 7.53 -26.48 27.27
C GLU A 255 7.33 -25.37 26.23
N VAL A 256 6.91 -24.18 26.69
CA VAL A 256 6.57 -23.03 25.86
C VAL A 256 7.63 -21.96 26.07
N PHE A 257 8.49 -21.78 25.08
CA PHE A 257 9.51 -20.74 25.11
C PHE A 257 8.89 -19.34 25.07
N GLU A 258 7.90 -19.14 24.19
CA GLU A 258 7.17 -17.89 24.04
C GLU A 258 5.71 -18.20 23.69
N VAL A 259 4.77 -17.50 24.29
CA VAL A 259 3.41 -17.39 23.78
C VAL A 259 2.96 -15.94 23.84
N LYS A 260 2.44 -15.43 22.72
CA LYS A 260 2.00 -14.04 22.60
C LYS A 260 0.67 -13.92 21.84
N ILE A 261 -0.16 -12.98 22.27
CA ILE A 261 -1.32 -12.52 21.51
C ILE A 261 -0.86 -11.39 20.60
N VAL A 262 -1.02 -11.59 19.29
CA VAL A 262 -0.71 -10.59 18.27
C VAL A 262 -2.02 -10.08 17.68
N VAL A 263 -2.15 -8.76 17.60
CA VAL A 263 -3.28 -8.07 16.99
C VAL A 263 -2.77 -7.15 15.88
N GLU A 264 -3.36 -7.29 14.71
CA GLU A 264 -3.16 -6.42 13.56
C GLU A 264 -4.37 -5.48 13.46
N TYR A 265 -4.14 -4.17 13.45
CA TYR A 265 -5.21 -3.19 13.38
C TYR A 265 -5.32 -2.60 11.97
N LYS A 266 -6.55 -2.25 11.59
CA LYS A 266 -6.86 -1.57 10.33
C LYS A 266 -6.16 -0.20 10.29
N GLU A 267 -5.56 0.13 9.14
CA GLU A 267 -5.15 1.50 8.86
C GLU A 267 -6.41 2.36 8.62
N ASN A 268 -6.61 3.39 9.45
CA ASN A 268 -7.70 4.34 9.25
C ASN A 268 -7.16 5.60 8.56
N SER A 269 -7.64 5.83 7.34
CA SER A 269 -7.30 7.02 6.55
C SER A 269 -8.57 7.79 6.22
N GLN A 270 -8.48 9.12 6.25
CA GLN A 270 -9.62 9.97 6.04
C GLN A 270 -9.59 10.57 4.64
N THR A 271 -10.73 10.60 3.96
CA THR A 271 -10.89 11.21 2.63
C THR A 271 -11.96 12.29 2.67
N LEU A 272 -11.66 13.44 2.10
CA LEU A 272 -12.60 14.53 1.84
C LEU A 272 -12.69 14.77 0.32
N ASN A 273 -13.90 15.04 -0.15
CA ASN A 273 -14.11 15.58 -1.49
C ASN A 273 -14.21 17.10 -1.43
N LEU A 274 -13.45 17.78 -2.27
CA LEU A 274 -13.48 19.23 -2.46
C LEU A 274 -13.99 19.53 -3.87
N GLU A 275 -15.20 20.07 -3.94
CA GLU A 275 -15.77 20.59 -5.17
C GLU A 275 -15.22 21.99 -5.43
N LEU A 276 -14.67 22.21 -6.62
CA LEU A 276 -14.19 23.51 -7.09
C LEU A 276 -14.93 23.89 -8.36
N GLY A 277 -15.39 25.13 -8.44
CA GLY A 277 -15.89 25.67 -9.69
C GLY A 277 -14.76 25.78 -10.72
N ARG A 278 -15.09 25.72 -12.02
CA ARG A 278 -14.11 25.92 -13.10
C ARG A 278 -13.29 27.18 -12.86
N ASN A 279 -13.95 28.30 -12.56
CA ASN A 279 -13.26 29.55 -12.27
C ASN A 279 -12.28 29.46 -11.11
N GLU A 280 -12.54 28.67 -10.06
CA GLU A 280 -11.60 28.47 -8.94
C GLU A 280 -10.39 27.64 -9.38
N ILE A 281 -10.60 26.60 -10.18
CA ILE A 281 -9.53 25.78 -10.78
C ILE A 281 -8.66 26.64 -11.71
N GLU A 282 -9.30 27.44 -12.57
CA GLU A 282 -8.62 28.32 -13.53
C GLU A 282 -7.81 29.43 -12.85
N ARG A 283 -8.04 29.67 -11.57
CA ARG A 283 -7.48 30.80 -10.85
C ARG A 283 -6.73 30.37 -9.61
N PHE A 284 -6.56 29.07 -9.42
CA PHE A 284 -6.11 28.53 -8.15
C PHE A 284 -4.75 29.09 -7.75
N TYR A 285 -4.68 29.58 -6.52
CA TYR A 285 -3.46 30.09 -5.90
C TYR A 285 -3.05 29.24 -4.70
N SER A 286 -3.99 29.07 -3.78
CA SER A 286 -3.75 28.38 -2.52
C SER A 286 -4.99 27.66 -2.02
N LEU A 287 -4.75 26.49 -1.44
CA LEU A 287 -5.68 25.74 -0.63
C LEU A 287 -5.20 25.80 0.81
N GLU A 288 -5.97 26.45 1.67
CA GLU A 288 -5.72 26.42 3.10
C GLU A 288 -6.54 25.31 3.76
N ILE A 289 -5.86 24.39 4.43
CA ILE A 289 -6.46 23.36 5.27
C ILE A 289 -6.15 23.70 6.72
N SER A 290 -7.19 23.77 7.54
CA SER A 290 -7.03 23.97 8.98
C SER A 290 -7.86 22.96 9.76
N SER A 291 -7.31 22.45 10.84
CA SER A 291 -8.03 21.56 11.76
C SER A 291 -7.42 21.60 13.16
N LEU A 292 -8.27 21.33 14.15
CA LEU A 292 -7.82 20.99 15.50
C LEU A 292 -7.43 19.52 15.51
N VAL A 293 -6.28 19.22 16.09
CA VAL A 293 -5.70 17.88 16.08
C VAL A 293 -5.10 17.59 17.43
N GLN A 294 -5.23 16.36 17.87
CA GLN A 294 -4.51 15.81 19.02
C GLN A 294 -3.79 14.55 18.57
N SER A 295 -2.47 14.52 18.77
CA SER A 295 -1.63 13.37 18.42
C SER A 295 -1.10 12.66 19.67
N SER A 296 -0.98 11.34 19.64
CA SER A 296 -0.21 10.59 20.64
C SER A 296 1.30 10.78 20.47
N TYR A 297 2.05 10.42 21.51
CA TYR A 297 3.49 10.23 21.42
C TYR A 297 3.81 8.74 21.14
N PRO A 298 4.74 8.42 20.23
CA PRO A 298 5.50 9.33 19.38
C PRO A 298 4.61 10.04 18.34
N ILE A 299 4.89 11.31 18.06
CA ILE A 299 4.11 12.10 17.10
C ILE A 299 4.24 11.46 15.71
N PRO A 300 3.14 11.00 15.09
CA PRO A 300 3.20 10.33 13.82
C PRO A 300 3.46 11.31 12.66
N ILE A 301 3.98 10.79 11.56
CA ILE A 301 4.17 11.53 10.30
C ILE A 301 2.86 11.50 9.52
N LEU A 302 2.23 12.66 9.35
CA LEU A 302 1.05 12.84 8.54
C LEU A 302 1.43 13.03 7.07
N GLU A 303 0.76 12.31 6.19
CA GLU A 303 0.77 12.52 4.74
C GLU A 303 -0.60 13.04 4.30
N ILE A 304 -0.60 14.16 3.56
CA ILE A 304 -1.78 14.71 2.91
C ILE A 304 -1.57 14.63 1.40
N LYS A 305 -2.55 14.08 0.69
CA LYS A 305 -2.59 14.02 -0.77
C LYS A 305 -3.78 14.80 -1.33
N VAL A 306 -3.57 15.52 -2.42
CA VAL A 306 -4.64 16.13 -3.24
C VAL A 306 -4.56 15.51 -4.63
N ASN A 307 -5.60 14.79 -5.05
CA ASN A 307 -5.62 14.04 -6.32
C ASN A 307 -4.35 13.19 -6.53
N ASP A 308 -3.95 12.47 -5.49
CA ASP A 308 -2.77 11.60 -5.43
C ASP A 308 -1.40 12.31 -5.43
N GLN A 309 -1.34 13.64 -5.55
CA GLN A 309 -0.12 14.42 -5.32
C GLN A 309 0.10 14.65 -3.82
N ILE A 310 1.30 14.32 -3.32
CA ILE A 310 1.65 14.56 -1.92
C ILE A 310 1.89 16.04 -1.71
N VAL A 311 1.06 16.69 -0.90
CA VAL A 311 1.15 18.14 -0.62
C VAL A 311 1.75 18.45 0.74
N TYR A 312 1.81 17.45 1.62
CA TYR A 312 2.41 17.56 2.94
C TYR A 312 2.85 16.19 3.41
N ARG A 313 4.03 16.14 4.04
CA ARG A 313 4.56 14.93 4.67
C ARG A 313 5.49 15.30 5.81
N ASP A 314 4.93 15.50 7.00
CA ASP A 314 5.70 15.83 8.19
C ASP A 314 4.91 15.53 9.48
N ARG A 315 5.53 15.74 10.63
CA ARG A 315 4.88 15.68 11.95
C ARG A 315 4.02 16.93 12.14
N ILE A 316 2.79 16.71 12.59
CA ILE A 316 1.88 17.82 12.91
C ILE A 316 2.04 18.30 14.37
N PRO A 317 1.74 19.57 14.66
CA PRO A 317 1.65 20.06 16.04
C PRO A 317 0.52 19.37 16.81
N ILE A 318 0.66 19.29 18.15
CA ILE A 318 -0.21 18.51 19.06
C ILE A 318 -1.60 19.16 19.29
N ALA A 319 -1.85 20.37 18.78
CA ALA A 319 -3.07 21.13 19.12
C ALA A 319 -3.87 21.61 17.89
N ALA A 320 -3.19 22.14 16.88
CA ALA A 320 -3.82 22.60 15.65
C ALA A 320 -2.77 22.57 14.53
N PHE A 321 -3.23 22.29 13.31
CA PHE A 321 -2.40 22.51 12.13
C PHE A 321 -3.13 23.40 11.14
N ARG A 322 -2.38 24.30 10.53
CA ARG A 322 -2.82 25.17 9.44
C ARG A 322 -1.81 25.04 8.32
N LEU A 323 -2.25 24.51 7.20
CA LEU A 323 -1.43 24.24 6.04
C LEU A 323 -1.92 25.07 4.87
N ASN A 324 -1.03 25.87 4.30
CA ASN A 324 -1.30 26.60 3.06
C ASN A 324 -0.59 25.87 1.91
N ILE A 325 -1.36 25.32 0.99
CA ILE A 325 -0.90 24.49 -0.12
C ILE A 325 -1.00 25.29 -1.41
N THR A 326 0.13 25.54 -2.04
CA THR A 326 0.21 26.17 -3.37
C THR A 326 0.75 25.20 -4.43
N ARG A 327 1.58 24.26 -3.98
CA ARG A 327 2.33 23.27 -4.78
C ARG A 327 2.41 21.96 -3.99
N ASP A 328 2.79 20.89 -4.66
CA ASP A 328 3.12 19.63 -4.00
C ASP A 328 4.51 19.67 -3.34
N ILE A 329 4.91 18.61 -2.64
CA ILE A 329 6.18 18.56 -1.89
C ILE A 329 7.43 18.59 -2.78
N ILE A 330 7.30 18.32 -4.09
CA ILE A 330 8.40 18.39 -5.06
C ILE A 330 8.42 19.71 -5.83
N GLY A 331 7.48 20.62 -5.54
CA GLY A 331 7.40 21.96 -6.11
C GLY A 331 6.58 22.06 -7.40
N GLU A 332 5.87 20.98 -7.77
CA GLU A 332 4.99 20.98 -8.94
C GLU A 332 3.62 21.59 -8.60
N ARG A 333 2.94 22.09 -9.63
CA ARG A 333 1.59 22.64 -9.48
C ARG A 333 0.58 21.54 -9.16
N LEU A 334 -0.46 21.89 -8.40
CA LEU A 334 -1.56 20.97 -8.10
C LEU A 334 -2.42 20.74 -9.36
N LEU A 335 -2.70 19.47 -9.65
CA LEU A 335 -3.56 19.00 -10.72
C LEU A 335 -4.99 18.96 -10.21
N LEU A 336 -5.66 20.10 -10.23
CA LEU A 336 -7.03 20.27 -9.74
C LEU A 336 -8.07 19.95 -10.82
N LYS A 337 -9.21 19.41 -10.38
CA LYS A 337 -10.39 19.07 -11.19
C LYS A 337 -11.66 19.58 -10.50
N GLU A 338 -12.83 19.42 -11.10
CA GLU A 338 -14.11 19.86 -10.48
C GLU A 338 -14.36 19.15 -9.14
N ASN A 339 -13.99 17.86 -9.02
CA ASN A 339 -14.15 17.06 -7.81
C ASN A 339 -12.80 16.54 -7.30
N ASN A 340 -12.17 17.23 -6.37
CA ASN A 340 -10.84 16.89 -5.87
C ASN A 340 -10.92 15.95 -4.67
N LYS A 341 -10.04 14.96 -4.61
CA LYS A 341 -9.93 14.06 -3.46
C LYS A 341 -8.77 14.48 -2.58
N ILE A 342 -9.05 14.83 -1.33
CA ILE A 342 -8.04 15.11 -0.30
C ILE A 342 -7.97 13.92 0.65
N LYS A 343 -6.83 13.25 0.71
CA LYS A 343 -6.61 12.08 1.57
C LYS A 343 -5.62 12.43 2.68
N PHE A 344 -5.97 12.09 3.92
CA PHE A 344 -5.14 12.19 5.11
C PHE A 344 -4.80 10.77 5.56
N SER A 345 -3.51 10.48 5.75
CA SER A 345 -3.04 9.17 6.19
C SER A 345 -1.75 9.28 6.98
N LEU A 346 -1.47 8.30 7.83
CA LEU A 346 -0.22 8.25 8.58
C LEU A 346 0.85 7.44 7.83
N VAL A 347 2.07 7.94 7.82
CA VAL A 347 3.25 7.25 7.26
C VAL A 347 3.93 6.40 8.31
N SER A 348 3.92 6.85 9.56
CA SER A 348 4.47 6.13 10.71
C SER A 348 3.36 5.70 11.66
N GLU A 349 3.69 4.82 12.60
CA GLU A 349 2.75 4.40 13.63
C GLU A 349 2.31 5.56 14.53
N GLY A 350 1.04 5.53 14.94
CA GLY A 350 0.42 6.48 15.86
C GLY A 350 -1.06 6.73 15.54
N TYR A 351 -1.66 7.68 16.25
CA TYR A 351 -3.03 8.14 15.99
C TYR A 351 -3.12 9.66 16.10
N ILE A 352 -4.04 10.24 15.33
CA ILE A 352 -4.45 11.65 15.39
C ILE A 352 -5.97 11.69 15.49
N THR A 353 -6.52 12.56 16.34
CA THR A 353 -7.97 12.80 16.53
C THR A 353 -8.33 14.27 16.41
#